data_AF-A0A926TI44-F1
#
_entry.id   AF-A0A926TI44-F1
#
_cell.length_a   1.000
_cell.length_b   1.000
_cell.length_c   1.000
_cell.angle_alpha   90.00
_cell.angle_beta   90.00
_cell.angle_gamma   90.00
#
_symmetry.space_group_name_H-M   'P 1'
#
loop_
_entity.id
_entity.type
_entity.pdbx_description
1 polymer ?
#
loop_
_entity_poly.entity_id
_entity_poly.type
_entity_poly.pdbx_seq_one_letter_code
_entity_poly.pdbx_strand_id
1 'polypeptide(L)'
;MNEEIAQAALKYYDLANAQLRFLGQSQNTTFQVETPTGDQFLLRLHVGIEATGDGSQNAWREPSAIQSELLWLNAIVHDTNLTVPQPVQNRLGEWVTSFAREEFGSSISCSLLRWVEGKHLDSEPTAQQVCQLGRLMAQLHQHASSWSLPAGFSRPTHDVEQLRSATSQLGVLVQRGTISTDDYQVFQKAAAQVQEFMSSLQQTRDTWGLIHADLHQGNYVLYGEEVRPIDFSRCGFGFYLYDIGQSIGDIDASLRLHFFEGYTSVRTLPANYQRIVEVFFVGATVENFAFLSANPQEHEWLSRAVPYVVKNHLHLYLQGETFLFLK
;
A
#
# COMPACT_ATOMS: atom_id res chain seq x y z
N MET A 1 -6.71 26.35 3.50
CA MET A 1 -5.69 25.66 4.32
C MET A 1 -4.83 24.67 3.53
N ASN A 2 -5.29 23.47 3.14
CA ASN A 2 -4.42 22.51 2.42
C ASN A 2 -3.90 23.04 1.06
N GLU A 3 -4.73 23.77 0.32
CA GLU A 3 -4.31 24.39 -0.94
C GLU A 3 -3.25 25.50 -0.75
N GLU A 4 -3.34 26.29 0.32
CA GLU A 4 -2.33 27.31 0.66
C GLU A 4 -0.99 26.66 1.02
N ILE A 5 -1.03 25.52 1.73
CA ILE A 5 0.17 24.74 2.05
C ILE A 5 0.78 24.18 0.77
N ALA A 6 -0.04 23.62 -0.13
CA ALA A 6 0.42 23.14 -1.43
C ALA A 6 1.08 24.25 -2.25
N GLN A 7 0.47 25.44 -2.32
CA GLN A 7 1.03 26.62 -3.00
C GLN A 7 2.35 27.08 -2.36
N ALA A 8 2.45 27.06 -1.03
CA ALA A 8 3.68 27.39 -0.33
C ALA A 8 4.78 26.35 -0.63
N ALA A 9 4.42 25.06 -0.71
CA ALA A 9 5.35 23.98 -1.01
C ALA A 9 5.97 24.09 -2.40
N LEU A 10 5.19 24.50 -3.41
CA LEU A 10 5.69 24.69 -4.78
C LEU A 10 6.83 25.71 -4.89
N LYS A 11 6.95 26.66 -3.95
CA LYS A 11 8.06 27.65 -3.96
C LYS A 11 9.45 27.02 -3.78
N TYR A 12 9.50 25.79 -3.27
CA TYR A 12 10.73 25.03 -3.07
C TYR A 12 11.15 24.22 -4.30
N TYR A 13 10.34 24.24 -5.37
CA TYR A 13 10.61 23.51 -6.61
C TYR A 13 10.73 24.48 -7.80
N ASP A 14 11.40 24.05 -8.86
CA ASP A 14 11.55 24.83 -10.10
C ASP A 14 10.33 24.69 -11.03
N LEU A 15 9.15 24.98 -10.48
CA LEU A 15 7.84 24.87 -11.15
C LEU A 15 7.15 26.23 -11.22
N ALA A 16 7.78 27.18 -11.93
CA ALA A 16 7.25 28.53 -12.06
C ALA A 16 5.87 28.55 -12.74
N ASN A 17 4.92 29.30 -12.15
CA ASN A 17 3.55 29.45 -12.64
C ASN A 17 2.77 28.13 -12.82
N ALA A 18 3.13 27.10 -12.05
CA ALA A 18 2.40 25.84 -12.09
C ALA A 18 1.00 25.97 -11.49
N GLN A 19 0.02 25.32 -12.12
CA GLN A 19 -1.35 25.23 -11.65
C GLN A 19 -1.51 24.04 -10.71
N LEU A 20 -2.27 24.23 -9.63
CA LEU A 20 -2.62 23.18 -8.68
C LEU A 20 -4.06 22.75 -8.87
N ARG A 21 -4.28 21.44 -8.90
CA ARG A 21 -5.61 20.84 -8.88
C ARG A 21 -5.67 19.80 -7.76
N PHE A 22 -6.59 20.00 -6.82
CA PHE A 22 -6.85 19.01 -5.78
C PHE A 22 -7.37 17.70 -6.38
N LEU A 23 -6.80 16.58 -5.95
CA LEU A 23 -7.20 15.23 -6.39
C LEU A 23 -8.03 14.51 -5.33
N GLY A 24 -7.55 14.53 -4.08
CA GLY A 24 -8.21 13.83 -2.99
C GLY A 24 -7.38 13.80 -1.72
N GLN A 25 -7.99 13.26 -0.67
CA GLN A 25 -7.35 13.06 0.62
C GLN A 25 -7.64 11.65 1.13
N SER A 26 -6.58 10.88 1.38
CA SER A 26 -6.62 9.56 2.01
C SER A 26 -5.58 9.52 3.14
N GLN A 27 -4.53 8.69 3.02
CA GLN A 27 -3.33 8.75 3.87
C GLN A 27 -2.57 10.05 3.70
N ASN A 28 -2.59 10.60 2.47
CA ASN A 28 -1.98 11.85 2.07
C ASN A 28 -3.03 12.75 1.41
N THR A 29 -2.82 14.06 1.46
CA THR A 29 -3.56 15.03 0.66
C THR A 29 -2.80 15.26 -0.64
N THR A 30 -3.42 15.02 -1.78
CA THR A 30 -2.75 14.99 -3.09
C THR A 30 -3.26 16.06 -4.04
N PHE A 31 -2.33 16.64 -4.80
CA PHE A 31 -2.60 17.64 -5.81
C PHE A 31 -1.86 17.28 -7.11
N GLN A 32 -2.54 17.41 -8.24
CA GLN A 32 -1.88 17.47 -9.53
C GLN A 32 -1.27 18.87 -9.69
N VAL A 33 -0.04 18.92 -10.17
CA VAL A 33 0.68 20.13 -10.51
C VAL A 33 0.96 20.11 -12.00
N GLU A 34 0.54 21.14 -12.72
CA GLU A 34 0.77 21.27 -14.16
C GLU A 34 1.55 22.55 -14.45
N THR A 35 2.69 22.42 -15.12
CA THR A 35 3.52 23.56 -15.52
C THR A 35 3.04 24.16 -16.84
N PRO A 36 3.39 25.43 -17.16
CA PRO A 36 3.07 26.02 -18.46
C PRO A 36 3.65 25.28 -19.68
N THR A 37 4.70 24.46 -19.48
CA THR A 37 5.31 23.62 -20.52
C THR A 37 4.54 22.31 -20.74
N GLY A 38 3.53 22.01 -19.92
CA GLY A 38 2.73 20.79 -19.96
C GLY A 38 3.27 19.65 -19.11
N ASP A 39 4.40 19.84 -18.40
CA ASP A 39 4.90 18.83 -17.47
C ASP A 39 3.97 18.69 -16.26
N GLN A 40 3.64 17.45 -15.92
CA GLN A 40 2.75 17.10 -14.81
C GLN A 40 3.49 16.43 -13.65
N PHE A 41 3.02 16.73 -12.44
CA PHE A 41 3.56 16.20 -11.19
C PHE A 41 2.45 15.90 -10.19
N LEU A 42 2.76 15.05 -9.22
CA LEU A 42 1.95 14.78 -8.05
C LEU A 42 2.63 15.39 -6.82
N LEU A 43 2.01 16.42 -6.25
CA LEU A 43 2.39 16.96 -4.95
C LEU A 43 1.61 16.23 -3.87
N ARG A 44 2.32 15.66 -2.90
CA ARG A 44 1.74 15.02 -1.72
C ARG A 44 2.06 15.82 -0.49
N LEU A 45 1.03 16.23 0.24
CA LEU A 45 1.15 16.66 1.63
C LEU A 45 0.93 15.43 2.50
N HIS A 46 1.91 15.09 3.34
CA HIS A 46 1.87 13.92 4.23
C HIS A 46 1.03 14.20 5.48
N VAL A 47 -0.19 14.67 5.22
CA VAL A 47 -1.27 14.94 6.15
C VAL A 47 -2.53 14.32 5.55
N GLY A 48 -3.24 13.53 6.34
CA GLY A 48 -4.37 12.74 5.88
C GLY A 48 -5.22 12.29 7.04
N ILE A 49 -6.12 11.34 6.79
CA ILE A 49 -6.97 10.77 7.84
C ILE A 49 -6.06 10.26 8.96
N GLU A 50 -6.22 10.82 10.17
CA GLU A 50 -5.53 10.34 11.36
C GLU A 50 -6.21 9.06 11.80
N ALA A 51 -5.44 7.97 11.87
CA ALA A 51 -5.96 6.75 12.43
C ALA A 51 -6.26 6.96 13.92
N THR A 52 -7.50 6.70 14.33
CA THR A 52 -7.82 6.61 15.76
C THR A 52 -7.18 5.31 16.28
N GLY A 53 -6.01 5.44 16.89
CA GLY A 53 -5.18 4.31 17.34
C GLY A 53 -3.98 4.76 18.18
N ASP A 54 -3.08 3.83 18.50
CA ASP A 54 -1.88 4.03 19.33
C ASP A 54 -0.79 4.93 18.71
N GLY A 55 -1.05 5.55 17.56
CA GLY A 55 -0.10 6.36 16.81
C GLY A 55 0.83 5.57 15.89
N SER A 56 0.67 4.25 15.74
CA SER A 56 1.48 3.40 14.83
C SER A 56 1.49 3.89 13.37
N GLN A 57 0.40 4.51 12.90
CA GLN A 57 0.35 5.06 11.55
C GLN A 57 1.17 6.36 11.36
N ASN A 58 1.60 7.02 12.44
CA ASN A 58 2.50 8.18 12.35
C ASN A 58 3.88 7.78 11.84
N ALA A 59 4.31 6.54 12.08
CA ALA A 59 5.63 6.04 11.64
C ALA A 59 5.81 6.14 10.12
N TRP A 60 4.73 6.02 9.34
CA TRP A 60 4.75 6.16 7.88
C TRP A 60 4.93 7.60 7.40
N ARG A 61 4.52 8.57 8.22
CA ARG A 61 4.56 10.02 7.93
C ARG A 61 5.81 10.71 8.47
N GLU A 62 6.64 9.99 9.21
CA GLU A 62 7.94 10.51 9.65
C GLU A 62 8.80 10.91 8.44
N PRO A 63 9.47 12.07 8.46
CA PRO A 63 10.27 12.53 7.31
C PRO A 63 11.30 11.50 6.82
N SER A 64 11.89 10.72 7.72
CA SER A 64 12.84 9.66 7.39
C SER A 64 12.19 8.46 6.68
N ALA A 65 10.95 8.11 7.05
CA ALA A 65 10.18 7.07 6.39
C ALA A 65 9.75 7.52 4.98
N ILE A 66 9.29 8.76 4.84
CA ILE A 66 8.95 9.35 3.54
C ILE A 66 10.19 9.40 2.64
N GLN A 67 11.32 9.88 3.17
CA GLN A 67 12.57 9.91 2.41
C GLN A 67 12.99 8.51 1.93
N SER A 68 12.81 7.48 2.77
CA SER A 68 13.14 6.10 2.40
C SER A 68 12.25 5.56 1.29
N GLU A 69 10.95 5.89 1.28
CA GLU A 69 10.06 5.60 0.15
C GLU A 69 10.59 6.22 -1.15
N LEU A 70 10.93 7.51 -1.11
CA LEU A 70 11.44 8.24 -2.28
C LEU A 70 12.79 7.67 -2.75
N LEU A 71 13.67 7.24 -1.83
CA LEU A 71 14.93 6.58 -2.18
C LEU A 71 14.69 5.24 -2.90
N TRP A 72 13.69 4.46 -2.48
CA TRP A 72 13.37 3.21 -3.16
C TRP A 72 12.78 3.44 -4.55
N LEU A 73 11.85 4.40 -4.68
CA LEU A 73 11.32 4.83 -5.99
C LEU A 73 12.44 5.29 -6.92
N ASN A 74 13.36 6.13 -6.42
CA ASN A 74 14.51 6.58 -7.19
C ASN A 74 15.39 5.40 -7.63
N ALA A 75 15.65 4.43 -6.77
CA ALA A 75 16.42 3.23 -7.14
C ALA A 75 15.71 2.41 -8.22
N ILE A 76 14.39 2.18 -8.10
CA ILE A 76 13.61 1.45 -9.12
C ILE A 76 13.72 2.12 -10.49
N VAL A 77 13.63 3.46 -10.55
CA VAL A 77 13.76 4.24 -11.80
C VAL A 77 15.13 4.06 -12.46
N HIS A 78 16.20 3.91 -11.68
CA HIS A 78 17.56 3.78 -12.21
C HIS A 78 17.95 2.33 -12.53
N ASP A 79 17.47 1.38 -11.72
CA ASP A 79 17.93 -0.01 -11.74
C ASP A 79 17.02 -0.93 -12.55
N THR A 80 15.86 -0.44 -13.00
CA THR A 80 14.86 -1.24 -13.72
C THR A 80 14.25 -0.48 -14.91
N ASN A 81 13.49 -1.18 -15.74
CA ASN A 81 12.67 -0.58 -16.79
C ASN A 81 11.21 -0.33 -16.34
N LEU A 82 10.94 -0.37 -15.03
CA LEU A 82 9.60 -0.15 -14.51
C LEU A 82 9.25 1.35 -14.55
N THR A 83 8.05 1.67 -15.02
CA THR A 83 7.51 3.02 -14.93
C THR A 83 6.84 3.20 -13.56
N VAL A 84 7.51 3.88 -12.64
CA VAL A 84 7.01 4.20 -11.29
C VAL A 84 7.04 5.72 -11.05
N PRO A 85 6.35 6.25 -10.02
CA PRO A 85 6.45 7.67 -9.70
C PRO A 85 7.89 8.09 -9.41
N GLN A 86 8.45 8.98 -10.23
CA GLN A 86 9.83 9.42 -10.06
C GLN A 86 9.89 10.59 -9.06
N PRO A 87 10.63 10.49 -7.95
CA PRO A 87 10.75 11.57 -6.99
C PRO A 87 11.53 12.76 -7.56
N VAL A 88 11.17 13.97 -7.13
CA VAL A 88 11.79 15.23 -7.54
C VAL A 88 12.39 15.91 -6.32
N GLN A 89 13.69 16.18 -6.35
CA GLN A 89 14.35 16.95 -5.31
C GLN A 89 13.91 18.42 -5.35
N ASN A 90 13.83 19.04 -4.16
CA ASN A 90 13.63 20.48 -4.06
C ASN A 90 14.91 21.25 -4.45
N ARG A 91 14.84 22.59 -4.46
CA ARG A 91 15.97 23.49 -4.77
C ARG A 91 17.18 23.35 -3.83
N LEU A 92 17.00 22.72 -2.68
CA LEU A 92 18.07 22.43 -1.72
C LEU A 92 18.69 21.03 -1.93
N GLY A 93 18.20 20.27 -2.92
CA GLY A 93 18.64 18.90 -3.19
C GLY A 93 18.02 17.86 -2.24
N GLU A 94 16.97 18.22 -1.51
CA GLU A 94 16.31 17.33 -0.54
C GLU A 94 15.09 16.64 -1.17
N TRP A 95 14.84 15.40 -0.78
CA TRP A 95 13.68 14.62 -1.25
C TRP A 95 12.37 15.01 -0.57
N VAL A 96 12.45 15.42 0.70
CA VAL A 96 11.29 15.79 1.53
C VAL A 96 11.41 17.27 1.86
N THR A 97 10.34 18.02 1.64
CA THR A 97 10.26 19.43 2.03
C THR A 97 9.37 19.56 3.25
N SER A 98 9.91 20.07 4.37
CA SER A 98 9.18 20.21 5.63
C SER A 98 8.89 21.67 5.94
N PHE A 99 7.66 21.96 6.40
CA PHE A 99 7.18 23.29 6.76
C PHE A 99 6.81 23.32 8.23
N ALA A 100 7.38 24.22 9.02
CA ALA A 100 6.87 24.51 10.36
C ALA A 100 5.69 25.47 10.24
N ARG A 101 4.57 25.15 10.89
CA ARG A 101 3.50 26.12 11.12
C ARG A 101 3.04 26.04 12.57
N GLU A 102 3.10 27.18 13.24
CA GLU A 102 2.66 27.32 14.64
C GLU A 102 1.22 26.83 14.85
N GLU A 103 0.36 26.96 13.82
CA GLU A 103 -1.05 26.53 13.83
C GLU A 103 -1.26 25.01 13.92
N PHE A 104 -0.29 24.19 13.47
CA PHE A 104 -0.41 22.73 13.46
C PHE A 104 0.35 22.04 14.60
N GLY A 105 1.05 22.82 15.45
CA GLY A 105 1.89 22.31 16.54
C GLY A 105 3.03 21.36 16.10
N SER A 106 3.18 21.11 14.80
CA SER A 106 4.09 20.13 14.19
C SER A 106 4.43 20.52 12.75
N SER A 107 5.50 19.95 12.20
CA SER A 107 5.92 20.21 10.83
C SER A 107 5.15 19.33 9.84
N ILE A 108 4.74 19.91 8.71
CA ILE A 108 4.12 19.17 7.60
C ILE A 108 5.19 18.80 6.58
N SER A 109 5.31 17.50 6.28
CA SER A 109 6.18 16.99 5.23
C SER A 109 5.47 16.97 3.88
N CYS A 110 6.20 17.34 2.82
CA CYS A 110 5.73 17.33 1.44
C CYS A 110 6.73 16.59 0.55
N SER A 111 6.23 15.92 -0.47
CA SER A 111 7.05 15.30 -1.52
C SER A 111 6.46 15.59 -2.90
N LEU A 112 7.31 15.75 -3.90
CA LEU A 112 6.91 15.92 -5.29
C LEU A 112 7.36 14.71 -6.12
N LEU A 113 6.45 14.17 -6.91
CA LEU A 113 6.70 13.05 -7.82
C LEU A 113 6.35 13.47 -9.26
N ARG A 114 7.07 12.96 -10.26
CA ARG A 114 6.66 13.05 -11.66
C ARG A 114 5.36 12.28 -11.85
N TRP A 115 4.48 12.82 -12.70
CA TRP A 115 3.22 12.15 -13.03
C TRP A 115 3.47 10.83 -13.75
N VAL A 116 2.69 9.80 -13.39
CA VAL A 116 2.69 8.52 -14.09
C VAL A 116 1.51 8.52 -15.06
N GLU A 117 1.83 8.56 -16.35
CA GLU A 117 0.82 8.51 -17.40
C GLU A 117 0.06 7.18 -17.37
N GLY A 118 -1.26 7.26 -17.42
CA GLY A 118 -2.15 6.09 -17.49
C GLY A 118 -3.57 6.43 -17.06
N LYS A 119 -4.45 5.43 -17.15
CA LYS A 119 -5.84 5.52 -16.68
C LYS A 119 -6.14 4.40 -15.69
N HIS A 120 -6.94 4.70 -14.68
CA HIS A 120 -7.51 3.65 -13.84
C HIS A 120 -8.43 2.74 -14.66
N LEU A 121 -8.56 1.51 -14.21
CA LEU A 121 -9.54 0.57 -14.73
C LEU A 121 -10.94 0.91 -14.18
N ASP A 122 -11.89 1.09 -15.09
CA ASP A 122 -13.32 1.26 -14.76
C ASP A 122 -14.07 -0.09 -14.70
N SER A 123 -13.39 -1.20 -14.96
CA SER A 123 -13.94 -2.57 -14.99
C SER A 123 -12.97 -3.57 -14.37
N GLU A 124 -13.37 -4.83 -14.30
CA GLU A 124 -12.46 -5.95 -14.00
C GLU A 124 -11.26 -5.95 -14.97
N PRO A 125 -10.05 -6.26 -14.49
CA PRO A 125 -8.89 -6.44 -15.34
C PRO A 125 -9.03 -7.68 -16.23
N THR A 126 -8.43 -7.65 -17.41
CA THR A 126 -8.30 -8.83 -18.28
C THR A 126 -7.25 -9.80 -17.74
N ALA A 127 -7.32 -11.08 -18.17
CA ALA A 127 -6.29 -12.08 -17.86
C ALA A 127 -4.86 -11.61 -18.19
N GLN A 128 -4.69 -10.91 -19.32
CA GLN A 128 -3.40 -10.35 -19.74
C GLN A 128 -2.92 -9.26 -18.76
N GLN A 129 -3.80 -8.36 -18.34
CA GLN A 129 -3.46 -7.31 -17.37
C GLN A 129 -3.12 -7.91 -16.00
N VAL A 130 -3.85 -8.92 -15.55
CA VAL A 130 -3.56 -9.65 -14.29
C VAL A 130 -2.20 -10.35 -14.38
N CYS A 131 -1.87 -10.97 -15.51
CA CYS A 131 -0.54 -11.54 -15.76
C CYS A 131 0.56 -10.47 -15.76
N GLN A 132 0.32 -9.30 -16.35
CA GLN A 132 1.28 -8.19 -16.27
C GLN A 132 1.46 -7.68 -14.84
N LEU A 133 0.38 -7.57 -14.06
CA LEU A 133 0.44 -7.17 -12.65
C LEU A 133 1.30 -8.15 -11.82
N GLY A 134 1.13 -9.45 -12.05
CA GLY A 134 1.96 -10.47 -11.40
C GLY A 134 3.45 -10.36 -11.77
N ARG A 135 3.74 -10.11 -13.05
CA ARG A 135 5.12 -9.87 -13.53
C ARG A 135 5.72 -8.61 -12.91
N LEU A 136 4.97 -7.51 -12.89
CA LEU A 136 5.36 -6.24 -12.27
C LEU A 136 5.72 -6.44 -10.80
N MET A 137 4.86 -7.12 -10.03
CA MET A 137 5.13 -7.38 -8.61
C MET A 137 6.38 -8.23 -8.42
N ALA A 138 6.58 -9.25 -9.25
CA ALA A 138 7.80 -10.06 -9.20
C ALA A 138 9.06 -9.24 -9.51
N GLN A 139 8.99 -8.26 -10.42
CA GLN A 139 10.10 -7.34 -10.73
C GLN A 139 10.40 -6.40 -9.55
N LEU A 140 9.37 -5.85 -8.90
CA LEU A 140 9.53 -5.05 -7.67
C LEU A 140 10.21 -5.88 -6.57
N HIS A 141 9.72 -7.10 -6.35
CA HIS A 141 10.31 -8.02 -5.38
C HIS A 141 11.74 -8.41 -5.75
N GLN A 142 12.04 -8.63 -7.03
CA GLN A 142 13.38 -8.98 -7.50
C GLN A 142 14.37 -7.84 -7.29
N HIS A 143 13.94 -6.60 -7.55
CA HIS A 143 14.74 -5.42 -7.24
C HIS A 143 14.97 -5.33 -5.73
N ALA A 144 13.92 -5.43 -4.92
CA ALA A 144 14.00 -5.36 -3.46
C ALA A 144 14.93 -6.42 -2.84
N SER A 145 15.02 -7.63 -3.39
CA SER A 145 15.88 -8.69 -2.84
C SER A 145 17.37 -8.47 -3.14
N SER A 146 17.69 -7.74 -4.21
CA SER A 146 19.07 -7.44 -4.63
C SER A 146 19.53 -6.04 -4.24
N TRP A 147 18.62 -5.13 -3.93
CA TRP A 147 18.93 -3.73 -3.67
C TRP A 147 19.68 -3.57 -2.34
N SER A 148 20.78 -2.81 -2.38
CA SER A 148 21.57 -2.51 -1.19
C SER A 148 21.00 -1.27 -0.52
N LEU A 149 20.34 -1.45 0.63
CA LEU A 149 19.69 -0.35 1.35
C LEU A 149 20.70 0.75 1.71
N PRO A 150 20.39 2.02 1.43
CA PRO A 150 21.27 3.13 1.82
C PRO A 150 21.30 3.30 3.33
N ALA A 151 22.36 3.94 3.84
CA ALA A 151 22.49 4.23 5.27
C ALA A 151 21.32 5.11 5.74
N GLY A 152 20.75 4.78 6.90
CA GLY A 152 19.60 5.50 7.46
C GLY A 152 18.25 5.18 6.80
N PHE A 153 18.20 4.23 5.85
CA PHE A 153 16.94 3.75 5.30
C PHE A 153 16.06 3.15 6.40
N SER A 154 14.83 3.63 6.50
CA SER A 154 13.86 3.21 7.50
C SER A 154 12.46 3.19 6.89
N ARG A 155 11.79 2.04 6.96
CA ARG A 155 10.38 1.89 6.62
C ARG A 155 9.73 0.98 7.67
N PRO A 156 8.44 1.17 8.00
CA PRO A 156 7.75 0.26 8.89
C PRO A 156 7.69 -1.17 8.34
N THR A 157 7.38 -2.12 9.21
CA THR A 157 7.32 -3.55 8.88
C THR A 157 5.90 -4.07 9.02
N HIS A 158 5.43 -4.85 8.05
CA HIS A 158 4.20 -5.63 8.13
C HIS A 158 4.50 -6.96 8.84
N ASP A 159 4.67 -6.88 10.16
CA ASP A 159 5.03 -8.01 11.02
C ASP A 159 3.90 -8.44 11.98
N VAL A 160 4.23 -9.36 12.88
CA VAL A 160 3.32 -9.89 13.89
C VAL A 160 2.81 -8.79 14.83
N GLU A 161 3.62 -7.78 15.14
CA GLU A 161 3.22 -6.68 16.01
C GLU A 161 2.24 -5.75 15.30
N GLN A 162 2.52 -5.43 14.03
CA GLN A 162 1.62 -4.64 13.20
C GLN A 162 0.25 -5.30 13.07
N LEU A 163 0.22 -6.62 12.80
CA LEU A 163 -1.03 -7.38 12.72
C LEU A 163 -1.77 -7.43 14.07
N ARG A 164 -1.05 -7.49 15.19
CA ARG A 164 -1.64 -7.45 16.54
C ARG A 164 -2.27 -6.09 16.85
N SER A 165 -1.59 -5.00 16.51
CA SER A 165 -2.13 -3.63 16.66
C SER A 165 -3.37 -3.44 15.78
N ALA A 166 -3.30 -3.85 14.51
CA ALA A 166 -4.44 -3.81 13.59
C ALA A 166 -5.65 -4.60 14.11
N THR A 167 -5.42 -5.82 14.60
CA THR A 167 -6.49 -6.64 15.21
C THR A 167 -7.12 -5.93 16.39
N SER A 168 -6.33 -5.26 17.24
CA SER A 168 -6.84 -4.53 18.41
C SER A 168 -7.65 -3.29 17.99
N GLN A 169 -7.22 -2.59 16.94
CA GLN A 169 -7.90 -1.41 16.40
C GLN A 169 -9.31 -1.72 15.88
N LEU A 170 -9.54 -2.91 15.32
CA LEU A 170 -10.88 -3.35 14.91
C LEU A 170 -11.90 -3.37 16.06
N GLY A 171 -11.45 -3.45 17.31
CA GLY A 171 -12.31 -3.35 18.49
C GLY A 171 -13.11 -2.04 18.56
N VAL A 172 -12.65 -0.96 17.91
CA VAL A 172 -13.40 0.30 17.79
C VAL A 172 -14.75 0.09 17.08
N LEU A 173 -14.81 -0.80 16.08
CA LEU A 173 -16.05 -1.08 15.35
C LEU A 173 -17.08 -1.81 16.24
N VAL A 174 -16.63 -2.68 17.15
CA VAL A 174 -17.50 -3.33 18.13
C VAL A 174 -18.05 -2.32 19.14
N GLN A 175 -17.18 -1.44 19.67
CA GLN A 175 -17.57 -0.41 20.63
C GLN A 175 -18.62 0.55 20.05
N ARG A 176 -18.57 0.80 18.74
CA ARG A 176 -19.53 1.63 18.01
C ARG A 176 -20.77 0.88 17.52
N GLY A 177 -20.85 -0.43 17.73
CA GLY A 177 -21.94 -1.27 17.23
C GLY A 177 -21.96 -1.43 15.70
N THR A 178 -20.86 -1.12 15.02
CA THR A 178 -20.73 -1.25 13.56
C THR A 178 -20.64 -2.71 13.14
N ILE A 179 -20.02 -3.56 13.97
CA ILE A 179 -19.89 -5.01 13.74
C ILE A 179 -20.24 -5.78 15.02
N SER A 180 -20.57 -7.07 14.89
CA SER A 180 -20.90 -7.91 16.04
C SER A 180 -19.65 -8.33 16.82
N THR A 181 -19.83 -8.62 18.11
CA THR A 181 -18.77 -9.21 18.94
C THR A 181 -18.31 -10.56 18.38
N ASP A 182 -19.23 -11.35 17.81
CA ASP A 182 -18.93 -12.67 17.25
C ASP A 182 -18.04 -12.55 16.00
N ASP A 183 -18.34 -11.61 15.09
CA ASP A 183 -17.50 -11.34 13.92
C ASP A 183 -16.09 -10.89 14.34
N TYR A 184 -16.00 -10.01 15.34
CA TYR A 184 -14.71 -9.57 15.87
C TYR A 184 -13.89 -10.74 16.47
N GLN A 185 -14.54 -11.65 17.21
CA GLN A 185 -13.86 -12.85 17.72
C GLN A 185 -13.35 -13.77 16.60
N VAL A 186 -14.05 -13.84 15.46
CA VAL A 186 -13.56 -14.58 14.28
C VAL A 186 -12.30 -13.92 13.73
N PHE A 187 -12.28 -12.58 13.59
CA PHE A 187 -11.08 -11.84 13.20
C PHE A 187 -9.91 -12.08 14.15
N GLN A 188 -10.14 -12.05 15.47
CA GLN A 188 -9.10 -12.30 16.47
C GLN A 188 -8.50 -13.72 16.33
N LYS A 189 -9.33 -14.74 16.15
CA LYS A 189 -8.87 -16.13 15.96
C LYS A 189 -8.08 -16.29 14.66
N ALA A 190 -8.59 -15.70 13.58
CA ALA A 190 -7.93 -15.76 12.27
C ALA A 190 -6.57 -15.04 12.31
N ALA A 191 -6.52 -13.83 12.87
CA ALA A 191 -5.28 -13.08 13.04
C ALA A 191 -4.26 -13.81 13.91
N ALA A 192 -4.68 -14.48 14.99
CA ALA A 192 -3.78 -15.29 15.81
C ALA A 192 -3.12 -16.43 15.01
N GLN A 193 -3.87 -17.14 14.16
CA GLN A 193 -3.29 -18.17 13.27
C GLN A 193 -2.29 -17.59 12.26
N VAL A 194 -2.59 -16.39 11.72
CA VAL A 194 -1.66 -15.69 10.82
C VAL A 194 -0.38 -15.28 11.58
N GLN A 195 -0.49 -14.77 12.80
CA GLN A 195 0.65 -14.38 13.64
C GLN A 195 1.56 -15.58 13.98
N GLU A 196 0.97 -16.72 14.36
CA GLU A 196 1.70 -17.96 14.59
C GLU A 196 2.41 -18.43 13.31
N PHE A 197 1.72 -18.40 12.18
CA PHE A 197 2.28 -18.77 10.89
C PHE A 197 3.45 -17.85 10.49
N MET A 198 3.29 -16.53 10.58
CA MET A 198 4.34 -15.54 10.33
C MET A 198 5.59 -15.81 11.17
N SER A 199 5.40 -16.12 12.46
CA SER A 199 6.49 -16.42 13.39
C SER A 199 7.25 -17.70 13.05
N SER A 200 6.62 -18.62 12.31
CA SER A 200 7.23 -19.88 11.87
C SER A 200 8.06 -19.75 10.59
N LEU A 201 7.89 -18.66 9.83
CA LEU A 201 8.55 -18.46 8.55
C LEU A 201 9.96 -17.88 8.72
N GLN A 202 10.90 -18.38 7.91
CA GLN A 202 12.23 -17.80 7.85
C GLN A 202 12.23 -16.54 6.97
N GLN A 203 12.82 -15.47 7.49
CA GLN A 203 13.13 -14.27 6.72
C GLN A 203 14.47 -14.48 5.99
N THR A 204 14.40 -14.56 4.67
CA THR A 204 15.55 -14.66 3.77
C THR A 204 15.37 -13.62 2.66
N ARG A 205 16.43 -13.33 1.91
CA ARG A 205 16.33 -12.43 0.74
C ARG A 205 15.32 -12.90 -0.31
N ASP A 206 15.00 -14.20 -0.32
CA ASP A 206 14.03 -14.76 -1.27
C ASP A 206 12.59 -14.75 -0.75
N THR A 207 12.38 -14.57 0.56
CA THR A 207 11.05 -14.65 1.20
C THR A 207 10.57 -13.32 1.77
N TRP A 208 11.49 -12.42 2.11
CA TRP A 208 11.22 -11.20 2.86
C TRP A 208 12.09 -10.03 2.38
N GLY A 209 11.52 -8.84 2.30
CA GLY A 209 12.20 -7.62 1.89
C GLY A 209 11.23 -6.45 1.76
N LEU A 210 11.60 -5.43 0.99
CA LEU A 210 10.68 -4.34 0.66
C LEU A 210 9.55 -4.84 -0.24
N ILE A 211 8.32 -4.48 0.12
CA ILE A 211 7.07 -4.77 -0.58
C ILE A 211 6.29 -3.46 -0.82
N HIS A 212 5.38 -3.46 -1.79
CA HIS A 212 4.50 -2.32 -2.03
C HIS A 212 3.45 -2.19 -0.92
N ALA A 213 2.88 -3.32 -0.50
CA ALA A 213 1.88 -3.45 0.56
C ALA A 213 0.60 -2.61 0.34
N ASP A 214 0.27 -2.33 -0.93
CA ASP A 214 -1.02 -1.73 -1.30
C ASP A 214 -1.34 -1.80 -2.81
N LEU A 215 -0.84 -2.79 -3.55
CA LEU A 215 -0.97 -2.79 -5.02
C LEU A 215 -2.31 -3.37 -5.50
N HIS A 216 -3.39 -2.67 -5.18
CA HIS A 216 -4.75 -2.97 -5.63
C HIS A 216 -5.16 -2.13 -6.86
N GLN A 217 -6.36 -2.35 -7.43
CA GLN A 217 -6.83 -1.67 -8.67
C GLN A 217 -6.83 -0.13 -8.60
N GLY A 218 -6.93 0.44 -7.40
CA GLY A 218 -6.82 1.88 -7.18
C GLY A 218 -5.39 2.40 -7.25
N ASN A 219 -4.39 1.54 -7.08
CA ASN A 219 -2.97 1.89 -6.96
C ASN A 219 -2.12 1.40 -8.15
N TYR A 220 -2.75 1.14 -9.28
CA TYR A 220 -2.05 1.08 -10.57
C TYR A 220 -2.87 1.74 -11.67
N VAL A 221 -2.19 2.17 -12.72
CA VAL A 221 -2.79 2.75 -13.92
C VAL A 221 -2.33 1.99 -15.16
N LEU A 222 -3.13 2.06 -16.22
CA LEU A 222 -2.83 1.46 -17.50
C LEU A 222 -2.42 2.49 -18.53
N TYR A 223 -1.27 2.27 -19.17
CA TYR A 223 -0.85 3.00 -20.36
C TYR A 223 -0.82 2.05 -21.55
N GLY A 224 -1.90 2.08 -22.35
CA GLY A 224 -2.14 1.01 -23.31
C GLY A 224 -2.36 -0.30 -22.57
N GLU A 225 -1.50 -1.29 -22.81
CA GLU A 225 -1.54 -2.57 -22.09
C GLU A 225 -0.64 -2.58 -20.85
N GLU A 226 0.26 -1.61 -20.68
CA GLU A 226 1.27 -1.60 -19.60
C GLU A 226 0.65 -1.25 -18.24
N VAL A 227 0.82 -2.13 -17.26
CA VAL A 227 0.48 -1.88 -15.85
C VAL A 227 1.59 -1.08 -15.17
N ARG A 228 1.24 0.08 -14.60
CA ARG A 228 2.18 0.98 -13.91
C ARG A 228 1.73 1.19 -12.45
N PRO A 229 2.55 0.81 -11.45
CA PRO A 229 2.18 0.97 -10.05
C PRO A 229 2.28 2.44 -9.65
N ILE A 230 1.41 2.86 -8.74
CA ILE A 230 1.44 4.17 -8.10
C ILE A 230 1.22 4.00 -6.59
N ASP A 231 1.37 5.08 -5.84
CA ASP A 231 1.14 5.13 -4.39
C ASP A 231 1.94 4.10 -3.55
N PHE A 232 3.23 4.38 -3.41
CA PHE A 232 4.14 3.58 -2.57
C PHE A 232 4.09 4.01 -1.09
N SER A 233 3.08 4.76 -0.65
CA SER A 233 3.05 5.34 0.71
C SER A 233 3.08 4.28 1.81
N ARG A 234 2.59 3.07 1.51
CA ARG A 234 2.62 1.89 2.39
C ARG A 234 3.79 0.95 2.18
N CYS A 235 4.76 1.29 1.33
CA CYS A 235 5.84 0.35 1.05
C CYS A 235 6.67 0.07 2.30
N GLY A 236 6.77 -1.18 2.70
CA GLY A 236 7.36 -1.55 3.97
C GLY A 236 8.16 -2.82 3.85
N PHE A 237 8.74 -3.25 4.95
CA PHE A 237 9.31 -4.57 5.02
C PHE A 237 8.23 -5.61 5.28
N GLY A 238 8.25 -6.71 4.54
CA GLY A 238 7.27 -7.78 4.70
C GLY A 238 7.63 -9.02 3.90
N PHE A 239 6.85 -10.08 4.07
CA PHE A 239 6.98 -11.27 3.23
C PHE A 239 6.47 -10.96 1.82
N TYR A 240 7.18 -11.38 0.78
CA TYR A 240 6.74 -11.13 -0.61
C TYR A 240 5.37 -11.74 -0.93
N LEU A 241 5.05 -12.89 -0.33
CA LEU A 241 3.73 -13.51 -0.48
C LEU A 241 2.63 -12.74 0.27
N TYR A 242 2.98 -11.85 1.21
CA TYR A 242 2.03 -10.94 1.84
C TYR A 242 1.56 -9.87 0.87
N ASP A 243 2.49 -9.27 0.13
CA ASP A 243 2.17 -8.28 -0.92
C ASP A 243 1.23 -8.88 -1.98
N ILE A 244 1.48 -10.14 -2.37
CA ILE A 244 0.60 -10.88 -3.28
C ILE A 244 -0.78 -11.12 -2.66
N GLY A 245 -0.82 -11.62 -1.41
CA GLY A 245 -2.07 -11.91 -0.71
C GLY A 245 -3.01 -10.71 -0.67
N GLN A 246 -2.47 -9.52 -0.40
CA GLN A 246 -3.23 -8.29 -0.48
C GLN A 246 -3.66 -7.96 -1.92
N SER A 247 -2.72 -7.97 -2.87
CA SER A 247 -2.94 -7.50 -4.25
C SER A 247 -3.98 -8.32 -5.02
N ILE A 248 -4.05 -9.63 -4.78
CA ILE A 248 -5.01 -10.50 -5.49
C ILE A 248 -6.42 -10.49 -4.87
N GLY A 249 -6.61 -9.82 -3.73
CA GLY A 249 -7.88 -9.80 -3.01
C GLY A 249 -9.02 -9.23 -3.84
N ASP A 250 -8.73 -8.18 -4.59
CA ASP A 250 -9.69 -7.47 -5.45
C ASP A 250 -9.83 -8.09 -6.86
N ILE A 251 -9.03 -9.11 -7.17
CA ILE A 251 -9.08 -9.80 -8.48
C ILE A 251 -10.08 -10.94 -8.40
N ASP A 252 -10.96 -11.05 -9.41
CA ASP A 252 -11.88 -12.18 -9.54
C ASP A 252 -11.14 -13.52 -9.46
N ALA A 253 -11.74 -14.48 -8.74
CA ALA A 253 -11.12 -15.77 -8.46
C ALA A 253 -10.72 -16.55 -9.73
N SER A 254 -11.45 -16.38 -10.83
CA SER A 254 -11.14 -17.02 -12.12
C SER A 254 -9.88 -16.45 -12.78
N LEU A 255 -9.47 -15.23 -12.43
CA LEU A 255 -8.32 -14.55 -13.01
C LEU A 255 -7.05 -14.67 -12.16
N ARG A 256 -7.16 -14.99 -10.87
CA ARG A 256 -6.03 -15.02 -9.93
C ARG A 256 -4.85 -15.90 -10.38
N LEU A 257 -5.10 -17.01 -11.08
CA LEU A 257 -4.02 -17.87 -11.57
C LEU A 257 -3.12 -17.18 -12.62
N HIS A 258 -3.68 -16.27 -13.42
CA HIS A 258 -2.89 -15.49 -14.39
C HIS A 258 -1.88 -14.59 -13.69
N PHE A 259 -2.16 -14.12 -12.47
CA PHE A 259 -1.20 -13.34 -11.68
C PHE A 259 0.05 -14.19 -11.42
N PHE A 260 -0.13 -15.45 -11.04
CA PHE A 260 0.97 -16.36 -10.76
C PHE A 260 1.73 -16.77 -12.03
N GLU A 261 1.07 -16.89 -13.19
CA GLU A 261 1.76 -17.07 -14.48
C GLU A 261 2.72 -15.90 -14.76
N GLY A 262 2.26 -14.67 -14.51
CA GLY A 262 3.08 -13.48 -14.60
C GLY A 262 4.24 -13.46 -13.60
N TYR A 263 3.93 -13.72 -12.34
CA TYR A 263 4.90 -13.68 -11.24
C TYR A 263 6.02 -14.72 -11.44
N THR A 264 5.65 -15.96 -11.78
CA THR A 264 6.59 -17.08 -11.97
C THR A 264 7.47 -16.94 -13.20
N SER A 265 7.13 -16.04 -14.12
CA SER A 265 8.01 -15.69 -15.24
C SER A 265 9.27 -14.91 -14.82
N VAL A 266 9.32 -14.40 -13.58
CA VAL A 266 10.44 -13.61 -13.05
C VAL A 266 11.00 -14.21 -11.75
N ARG A 267 10.13 -14.62 -10.81
CA ARG A 267 10.55 -15.18 -9.51
C ARG A 267 9.88 -16.52 -9.22
N THR A 268 10.65 -17.45 -8.66
CA THR A 268 10.12 -18.76 -8.24
C THR A 268 9.21 -18.63 -7.02
N LEU A 269 8.21 -19.52 -6.94
CA LEU A 269 7.31 -19.65 -5.80
C LEU A 269 7.55 -20.97 -5.05
N PRO A 270 7.37 -21.01 -3.72
CA PRO A 270 7.42 -22.27 -2.97
C PRO A 270 6.26 -23.19 -3.35
N ALA A 271 6.41 -24.50 -3.20
CA ALA A 271 5.41 -25.48 -3.63
C ALA A 271 4.02 -25.27 -3.00
N ASN A 272 3.96 -24.76 -1.77
CA ASN A 272 2.73 -24.48 -1.03
C ASN A 272 2.29 -23.01 -1.11
N TYR A 273 2.76 -22.23 -2.10
CA TYR A 273 2.53 -20.78 -2.16
C TYR A 273 1.05 -20.39 -2.03
N GLN A 274 0.12 -21.13 -2.63
CA GLN A 274 -1.31 -20.82 -2.56
C GLN A 274 -1.80 -20.78 -1.11
N ARG A 275 -1.41 -21.76 -0.29
CA ARG A 275 -1.79 -21.79 1.12
C ARG A 275 -1.18 -20.63 1.90
N ILE A 276 0.08 -20.27 1.60
CA ILE A 276 0.74 -19.14 2.26
C ILE A 276 0.05 -17.82 1.88
N VAL A 277 -0.30 -17.66 0.60
CA VAL A 277 -1.02 -16.49 0.09
C VAL A 277 -2.40 -16.38 0.73
N GLU A 278 -3.13 -17.48 0.94
CA GLU A 278 -4.40 -17.46 1.69
C GLU A 278 -4.23 -16.95 3.13
N VAL A 279 -3.19 -17.44 3.83
CA VAL A 279 -2.87 -16.99 5.19
C VAL A 279 -2.58 -15.48 5.19
N PHE A 280 -1.77 -15.01 4.24
CA PHE A 280 -1.44 -13.60 4.18
C PHE A 280 -2.57 -12.70 3.67
N PHE A 281 -3.47 -13.19 2.81
CA PHE A 281 -4.69 -12.48 2.45
C PHE A 281 -5.53 -12.17 3.69
N VAL A 282 -5.64 -13.11 4.63
CA VAL A 282 -6.33 -12.89 5.91
C VAL A 282 -5.64 -11.79 6.71
N GLY A 283 -4.31 -11.84 6.84
CA GLY A 283 -3.52 -10.79 7.51
C GLY A 283 -3.74 -9.41 6.89
N ALA A 284 -3.60 -9.31 5.57
CA ALA A 284 -3.81 -8.08 4.82
C ALA A 284 -5.24 -7.54 4.95
N THR A 285 -6.23 -8.43 4.99
CA THR A 285 -7.64 -8.05 5.19
C THR A 285 -7.85 -7.44 6.59
N VAL A 286 -7.23 -8.02 7.63
CA VAL A 286 -7.28 -7.47 9.00
C VAL A 286 -6.66 -6.08 9.03
N GLU A 287 -5.46 -5.91 8.46
CA GLU A 287 -4.76 -4.62 8.40
C GLU A 287 -5.54 -3.57 7.60
N ASN A 288 -6.12 -3.95 6.47
CA ASN A 288 -6.95 -3.05 5.67
C ASN A 288 -8.21 -2.60 6.42
N PHE A 289 -8.94 -3.53 7.04
CA PHE A 289 -10.15 -3.17 7.78
C PHE A 289 -9.82 -2.33 9.02
N ALA A 290 -8.70 -2.59 9.68
CA ALA A 290 -8.22 -1.76 10.78
C ALA A 290 -7.93 -0.33 10.29
N PHE A 291 -7.27 -0.18 9.14
CA PHE A 291 -7.07 1.14 8.56
C PHE A 291 -8.39 1.86 8.27
N LEU A 292 -9.33 1.19 7.59
CA LEU A 292 -10.63 1.78 7.25
C LEU A 292 -11.47 2.08 8.50
N SER A 293 -11.32 1.32 9.58
CA SER A 293 -12.08 1.56 10.83
C SER A 293 -11.79 2.91 11.46
N ALA A 294 -10.66 3.54 11.13
CA ALA A 294 -10.36 4.88 11.60
C ALA A 294 -11.20 5.97 10.93
N ASN A 295 -11.72 5.72 9.72
CA ASN A 295 -12.52 6.69 8.97
C ASN A 295 -14.02 6.40 9.19
N PRO A 296 -14.77 7.27 9.89
CA PRO A 296 -16.20 7.07 10.09
C PRO A 296 -17.02 6.95 8.81
N GLN A 297 -16.55 7.49 7.69
CA GLN A 297 -17.24 7.37 6.40
C GLN A 297 -17.25 5.93 5.86
N GLU A 298 -16.27 5.11 6.28
CA GLU A 298 -16.17 3.71 5.87
C GLU A 298 -17.05 2.78 6.72
N HIS A 299 -17.58 3.26 7.86
CA HIS A 299 -18.27 2.39 8.82
C HIS A 299 -19.53 1.75 8.24
N GLU A 300 -20.26 2.45 7.37
CA GLU A 300 -21.42 1.88 6.68
C GLU A 300 -21.01 0.70 5.76
N TRP A 301 -19.92 0.86 5.01
CA TRP A 301 -19.40 -0.20 4.17
C TRP A 301 -18.85 -1.37 5.01
N LEU A 302 -18.07 -1.07 6.05
CA LEU A 302 -17.51 -2.06 6.98
C LEU A 302 -18.59 -2.89 7.67
N SER A 303 -19.75 -2.31 8.02
CA SER A 303 -20.88 -3.04 8.62
C SER A 303 -21.40 -4.18 7.75
N ARG A 304 -21.17 -4.11 6.43
CA ARG A 304 -21.55 -5.14 5.45
C ARG A 304 -20.37 -6.01 5.04
N ALA A 305 -19.20 -5.40 4.87
CA ALA A 305 -17.98 -6.08 4.43
C ALA A 305 -17.46 -7.08 5.48
N VAL A 306 -17.49 -6.72 6.77
CA VAL A 306 -17.00 -7.58 7.87
C VAL A 306 -17.79 -8.90 7.95
N PRO A 307 -19.13 -8.92 8.06
CA PRO A 307 -19.88 -10.17 8.07
C PRO A 307 -19.72 -10.99 6.79
N TYR A 308 -19.57 -10.32 5.63
CA TYR A 308 -19.32 -10.99 4.36
C TYR A 308 -17.97 -11.74 4.39
N VAL A 309 -16.90 -11.07 4.82
CA VAL A 309 -15.55 -11.68 4.91
C VAL A 309 -15.51 -12.80 5.94
N VAL A 310 -16.17 -12.62 7.09
CA VAL A 310 -16.30 -13.68 8.12
C VAL A 310 -16.95 -14.92 7.52
N LYS A 311 -18.11 -14.75 6.86
CA LYS A 311 -18.88 -15.83 6.28
C LYS A 311 -18.16 -16.55 5.15
N ASN A 312 -17.59 -15.80 4.21
CA ASN A 312 -17.10 -16.36 2.95
C ASN A 312 -15.60 -16.69 2.97
N HIS A 313 -14.81 -16.10 3.87
CA HIS A 313 -13.36 -16.31 3.91
C HIS A 313 -12.90 -16.86 5.26
N LEU A 314 -13.17 -16.17 6.37
CA LEU A 314 -12.51 -16.49 7.64
C LEU A 314 -12.97 -17.82 8.25
N HIS A 315 -14.25 -18.18 8.11
CA HIS A 315 -14.71 -19.50 8.57
C HIS A 315 -14.05 -20.65 7.80
N LEU A 316 -13.93 -20.54 6.48
CA LEU A 316 -13.25 -21.53 5.64
C LEU A 316 -11.76 -21.62 6.00
N TYR A 317 -11.10 -20.46 6.15
CA TYR A 317 -9.71 -20.37 6.58
C TYR A 317 -9.46 -21.10 7.91
N LEU A 318 -10.29 -20.83 8.92
CA LEU A 318 -10.21 -21.45 10.26
C LEU A 318 -10.50 -22.96 10.26
N GLN A 319 -11.25 -23.44 9.27
CA GLN A 319 -11.52 -24.86 9.06
C GLN A 319 -10.40 -25.57 8.27
N GLY A 320 -9.39 -24.82 7.82
CA GLY A 320 -8.31 -25.35 6.99
C GLY A 320 -8.69 -25.52 5.52
N GLU A 321 -9.82 -24.96 5.08
CA GLU A 321 -10.28 -25.03 3.70
C GLU A 321 -9.64 -23.94 2.83
N THR A 322 -9.50 -24.25 1.54
CA THR A 322 -9.15 -23.27 0.50
C THR A 322 -10.39 -22.43 0.15
N PHE A 323 -10.20 -21.12 0.09
CA PHE A 323 -11.28 -20.15 -0.14
C PHE A 323 -10.90 -19.07 -1.16
N LEU A 324 -9.60 -18.85 -1.40
CA LEU A 324 -9.13 -17.79 -2.28
C LEU A 324 -8.95 -18.25 -3.73
N PHE A 325 -8.92 -19.56 -3.97
CA PHE A 325 -8.75 -20.15 -5.30
C PHE A 325 -9.94 -21.04 -5.65
N LEU A 326 -10.30 -21.08 -6.93
CA LEU A 326 -11.30 -22.03 -7.42
C LEU A 326 -10.80 -23.47 -7.20
N LYS A 327 -11.70 -24.35 -6.75
CA LYS A 327 -11.43 -25.77 -6.48
C LYS A 327 -11.24 -26.58 -7.75
#